data_AF-A0A5M3MJP9-F1
#
_entry.id   AF-A0A5M3MJP9-F1
#
_cell.length_a   1.000
_cell.length_b   1.000
_cell.length_c   1.000
_cell.angle_alpha   90.00
_cell.angle_beta   90.00
_cell.angle_gamma   90.00
#
_symmetry.space_group_name_H-M   'P 1'
#
loop_
_entity.id
_entity.type
_entity.pdbx_description
1 polymer ?
#
loop_
_entity_poly.entity_id
_entity_poly.type
_entity_poly.pdbx_seq_one_letter_code
_entity_poly.pdbx_strand_id
1 'polypeptide(L)'
;MLDILCFSWDFRTIEGREKMAAFLLELLDGGHRFDIVGLGDLEIDAGSTLGRPSSFPIPGTEVAGIQAAFRFTLREPHACSRGFFRLVPGPEGYKAFTVYTAMHELVGHEEPTTRPRGIPWDPTTMTTWEEDREKEVEAIELGGGQCGLMAAARFCHMGIHALVIEKTPRVGDPANFLEYIGRRKLADFMESYAIQQELTIWTSSSFVLSRTGYHLASSNVEALMGPEVAAKVGPVWGPDAVGEL
;
A
#
# COMPACT_ATOMS: atom_id res chain seq x y z
N MET A 1 -7.86 -15.39 -6.76
CA MET A 1 -6.52 -14.83 -6.91
C MET A 1 -6.54 -13.42 -6.37
N LEU A 2 -5.63 -13.12 -5.45
CA LEU A 2 -5.39 -11.75 -4.98
C LEU A 2 -4.11 -11.28 -5.65
N ASP A 3 -4.22 -10.24 -6.49
CA ASP A 3 -3.11 -9.64 -7.20
C ASP A 3 -2.84 -8.24 -6.66
N ILE A 4 -1.59 -8.01 -6.26
CA ILE A 4 -1.08 -6.75 -5.74
C ILE A 4 0.02 -6.29 -6.70
N LEU A 5 -0.38 -5.53 -7.71
CA LEU A 5 0.51 -4.82 -8.64
C LEU A 5 1.32 -5.68 -9.63
N CYS A 6 1.16 -7.01 -9.68
CA CYS A 6 1.97 -7.84 -10.60
C CYS A 6 1.45 -7.82 -12.04
N PHE A 7 0.15 -8.05 -12.24
CA PHE A 7 -0.43 -8.14 -13.59
C PHE A 7 -1.12 -6.84 -14.02
N SER A 8 -1.33 -5.92 -13.08
CA SER A 8 -1.90 -4.60 -13.30
C SER A 8 -1.57 -3.66 -12.16
N TRP A 9 -1.53 -2.35 -12.40
CA TRP A 9 -1.29 -1.30 -11.39
C TRP A 9 -2.45 -1.07 -10.40
N ASP A 10 -3.35 -2.05 -10.25
CA ASP A 10 -4.51 -1.99 -9.37
C ASP A 10 -4.48 -3.15 -8.37
N PHE A 11 -5.02 -2.93 -7.16
CA PHE A 11 -5.29 -4.01 -6.22
C PHE A 11 -6.54 -4.78 -6.63
N ARG A 12 -6.41 -6.08 -6.89
CA ARG A 12 -7.51 -6.88 -7.45
C ARG A 12 -7.69 -8.20 -6.74
N THR A 13 -8.95 -8.51 -6.42
CA THR A 13 -9.38 -9.85 -6.00
C THR A 13 -10.27 -10.44 -7.07
N ILE A 14 -9.87 -11.59 -7.61
CA ILE A 14 -10.57 -12.28 -8.70
C ILE A 14 -11.00 -13.67 -8.22
N GLU A 15 -12.29 -13.95 -8.29
CA GLU A 15 -12.88 -15.22 -7.88
C GLU A 15 -13.29 -16.06 -9.11
N GLY A 16 -12.89 -17.34 -9.10
CA GLY A 16 -13.22 -18.28 -10.16
C GLY A 16 -12.17 -18.38 -11.27
N ARG A 17 -12.03 -19.58 -11.82
CA ARG A 17 -11.05 -19.92 -12.87
C ARG A 17 -11.30 -19.13 -14.16
N GLU A 18 -12.56 -19.00 -14.57
CA GLU A 18 -12.93 -18.34 -15.82
C GLU A 18 -12.58 -16.85 -15.82
N LYS A 19 -12.92 -16.14 -14.73
CA LYS A 19 -12.58 -14.71 -14.57
C LYS A 19 -11.08 -14.49 -14.51
N MET A 20 -10.36 -15.39 -13.83
CA MET A 20 -8.90 -15.35 -13.76
C MET A 20 -8.25 -15.57 -15.13
N ALA A 21 -8.73 -16.55 -15.90
CA ALA A 21 -8.27 -16.79 -17.26
C ALA A 21 -8.57 -15.59 -18.17
N ALA A 22 -9.79 -15.04 -18.09
CA ALA A 22 -10.16 -13.85 -18.85
C ALA A 22 -9.29 -12.64 -18.53
N PHE A 23 -8.93 -12.43 -17.26
CA PHE A 23 -8.06 -11.34 -16.83
C PHE A 23 -6.62 -11.50 -17.32
N LEU A 24 -6.03 -12.70 -17.17
CA LEU A 24 -4.65 -12.97 -17.58
C LEU A 24 -4.50 -13.01 -19.11
N LEU A 25 -5.54 -13.44 -19.82
CA LEU A 25 -5.59 -13.50 -21.28
C LEU A 25 -6.23 -12.25 -21.91
N GLU A 26 -6.48 -11.22 -21.12
CA GLU A 26 -6.96 -9.95 -21.66
C GLU A 26 -5.94 -9.41 -22.66
N LEU A 27 -6.42 -9.03 -23.85
CA LEU A 27 -5.59 -8.49 -24.92
C LEU A 27 -5.36 -7.00 -24.66
N LEU A 28 -4.10 -6.61 -24.49
CA LEU A 28 -3.65 -5.23 -24.35
C LEU A 28 -2.78 -4.86 -25.57
N ASP A 29 -2.40 -3.58 -25.65
CA ASP A 29 -1.44 -3.11 -26.65
C ASP A 29 -0.11 -3.86 -26.45
N GLY A 30 0.19 -4.82 -27.33
CA GLY A 30 1.40 -5.64 -27.27
C GLY A 30 1.20 -7.13 -26.94
N GLY A 31 -0.03 -7.60 -26.70
CA GLY A 31 -0.32 -9.03 -26.51
C GLY A 31 -1.24 -9.32 -25.31
N HIS A 32 -1.28 -10.58 -24.88
CA HIS A 32 -2.00 -10.93 -23.66
C HIS A 32 -1.27 -10.39 -22.43
N ARG A 33 -2.03 -9.91 -21.44
CA ARG A 33 -1.50 -9.37 -20.18
C ARG A 33 -0.43 -10.27 -19.55
N PHE A 34 -0.68 -11.58 -19.48
CA PHE A 34 0.28 -12.54 -18.92
C PHE A 34 1.60 -12.60 -19.71
N ASP A 35 1.52 -12.57 -21.04
CA ASP A 35 2.68 -12.63 -21.92
C ASP A 35 3.49 -11.34 -21.87
N ILE A 36 2.83 -10.18 -21.78
CA ILE A 36 3.47 -8.87 -21.63
C ILE A 36 4.30 -8.85 -20.35
N VAL A 37 3.64 -9.11 -19.23
CA VAL A 37 4.23 -9.10 -17.89
C VAL A 37 5.39 -10.07 -17.78
N GLY A 38 5.25 -11.25 -18.41
CA GLY A 38 6.35 -12.21 -18.57
C GLY A 38 6.84 -12.74 -17.22
N LEU A 39 5.99 -13.49 -16.52
CA LEU A 39 6.35 -14.13 -15.25
C LEU A 39 7.40 -15.22 -15.49
N GLY A 40 8.53 -15.12 -14.78
CA GLY A 40 9.66 -16.05 -14.88
C GLY A 40 10.20 -16.50 -13.51
N ASP A 41 11.19 -17.40 -13.56
CA ASP A 41 12.02 -17.80 -12.42
C ASP A 41 11.24 -18.17 -11.15
N LEU A 42 10.17 -18.96 -11.32
CA LEU A 42 9.32 -19.36 -10.21
C LEU A 42 10.04 -20.38 -9.32
N GLU A 43 10.26 -20.02 -8.06
CA GLU A 43 10.93 -20.85 -7.07
C GLU A 43 10.20 -20.86 -5.73
N ILE A 44 10.19 -21.99 -5.04
CA ILE A 44 9.61 -22.10 -3.71
C ILE A 44 10.47 -21.37 -2.69
N ASP A 45 9.87 -20.47 -1.91
CA ASP A 45 10.56 -19.68 -0.91
C ASP A 45 10.58 -20.36 0.46
N ALA A 46 11.50 -21.31 0.61
CA ALA A 46 11.72 -22.01 1.88
C ALA A 46 12.39 -21.14 2.97
N GLY A 47 12.96 -19.99 2.60
CA GLY A 47 13.64 -19.06 3.52
C GLY A 47 12.73 -17.97 4.09
N SER A 48 11.48 -17.91 3.65
CA SER A 48 10.50 -16.95 4.15
C SER A 48 10.16 -17.19 5.63
N THR A 49 9.59 -16.18 6.30
CA THR A 49 9.04 -16.31 7.66
C THR A 49 7.89 -17.32 7.76
N LEU A 50 7.27 -17.68 6.63
CA LEU A 50 6.25 -18.72 6.53
C LEU A 50 6.86 -20.13 6.49
N GLY A 51 8.17 -20.23 6.29
CA GLY A 51 8.94 -21.46 6.26
C GLY A 51 8.72 -22.29 5.00
N ARG A 52 9.15 -23.55 5.09
CA ARG A 52 8.99 -24.55 4.03
C ARG A 52 7.51 -24.88 3.77
N PRO A 53 7.18 -25.47 2.60
CA PRO A 53 5.83 -25.96 2.32
C PRO A 53 5.27 -26.78 3.49
N SER A 54 4.04 -26.47 3.88
CA SER A 54 3.39 -27.05 5.05
C SER A 54 1.94 -27.42 4.73
N SER A 55 1.38 -28.36 5.49
CA SER A 55 -0.03 -28.71 5.40
C SER A 55 -0.89 -27.72 6.17
N PHE A 56 -2.09 -27.42 5.68
CA PHE A 56 -3.09 -26.66 6.43
C PHE A 56 -4.42 -27.42 6.49
N PRO A 57 -5.15 -27.35 7.62
CA PRO A 57 -6.46 -27.95 7.74
C PRO A 57 -7.50 -27.13 6.97
N ILE A 58 -8.38 -27.81 6.23
CA ILE A 58 -9.49 -27.16 5.53
C ILE A 58 -10.73 -27.25 6.43
N PRO A 59 -11.32 -26.12 6.85
CA PRO A 59 -12.51 -26.15 7.71
C PRO A 59 -13.63 -26.98 7.10
N GLY A 60 -14.18 -27.91 7.88
CA GLY A 60 -15.31 -28.74 7.46
C GLY A 60 -14.95 -29.98 6.63
N THR A 61 -13.67 -30.32 6.47
CA THR A 61 -13.24 -31.56 5.79
C THR A 61 -12.14 -32.28 6.57
N GLU A 62 -11.99 -33.59 6.37
CA GLU A 62 -10.89 -34.38 6.94
C GLU A 62 -9.59 -34.30 6.11
N VAL A 63 -9.63 -33.54 5.00
CA VAL A 63 -8.53 -33.47 4.05
C VAL A 63 -7.66 -32.26 4.34
N ALA A 64 -6.33 -32.46 4.34
CA ALA A 64 -5.37 -31.39 4.48
C ALA A 64 -4.96 -30.83 3.11
N GLY A 65 -4.92 -29.51 3.00
CA GLY A 65 -4.33 -28.81 1.86
C GLY A 65 -2.83 -28.57 2.05
N ILE A 66 -2.14 -28.11 1.01
CA ILE A 66 -0.73 -27.71 1.03
C ILE A 66 -0.64 -26.21 0.82
N GLN A 67 0.22 -25.54 1.58
CA GLN A 67 0.51 -24.13 1.41
C GLN A 67 2.02 -23.87 1.32
N ALA A 68 2.41 -22.89 0.51
CA ALA A 68 3.80 -22.45 0.43
C ALA A 68 3.90 -21.02 -0.11
N ALA A 69 5.00 -20.36 0.26
CA ALA A 69 5.44 -19.13 -0.39
C ALA A 69 6.31 -19.46 -1.60
N PHE A 70 6.32 -18.57 -2.59
CA PHE A 70 7.17 -18.64 -3.77
C PHE A 70 7.67 -17.25 -4.17
N ARG A 71 8.77 -17.22 -4.89
CA ARG A 71 9.31 -16.01 -5.53
C ARG A 71 9.23 -16.19 -7.04
N PHE A 72 9.19 -15.08 -7.74
CA PHE A 72 9.20 -15.04 -9.20
C PHE A 72 9.66 -13.65 -9.66
N THR A 73 10.08 -13.57 -10.91
CA THR A 73 10.48 -12.33 -11.58
C THR A 73 9.41 -11.91 -12.57
N LEU A 74 9.31 -10.61 -12.81
CA LEU A 74 8.50 -10.00 -13.86
C LEU A 74 9.44 -9.33 -14.86
N ARG A 75 9.11 -9.45 -16.14
CA ARG A 75 9.88 -8.80 -17.21
C ARG A 75 9.42 -7.37 -17.45
N GLU A 76 8.11 -7.14 -17.49
CA GLU A 76 7.52 -5.82 -17.79
C GLU A 76 6.36 -5.50 -16.82
N PRO A 77 6.56 -4.67 -15.77
CA PRO A 77 7.81 -3.99 -15.43
C PRO A 77 8.86 -4.98 -14.88
N HIS A 78 10.13 -4.60 -14.96
CA HIS A 78 11.23 -5.40 -14.44
C HIS A 78 11.21 -5.39 -12.90
N ALA A 79 10.74 -6.48 -12.29
CA ALA A 79 10.42 -6.51 -10.86
C ALA A 79 10.65 -7.87 -10.20
N CYS A 80 11.06 -7.84 -8.93
CA CYS A 80 11.09 -9.00 -8.05
C CYS A 80 9.76 -9.10 -7.29
N SER A 81 9.17 -10.30 -7.30
CA SER A 81 7.83 -10.52 -6.74
C SER A 81 7.79 -11.73 -5.82
N ARG A 82 6.81 -11.72 -4.92
CA ARG A 82 6.53 -12.82 -4.00
C ARG A 82 5.09 -13.26 -4.15
N GLY A 83 4.86 -14.53 -3.91
CA GLY A 83 3.53 -15.10 -3.94
C GLY A 83 3.33 -16.11 -2.84
N PHE A 84 2.08 -16.43 -2.62
CA PHE A 84 1.67 -17.46 -1.67
C PHE A 84 0.51 -18.24 -2.26
N PHE A 85 0.55 -19.56 -2.13
CA PHE A 85 -0.54 -20.40 -2.59
C PHE A 85 -1.06 -21.33 -1.50
N ARG A 86 -2.33 -21.68 -1.65
CA ARG A 86 -2.98 -22.79 -0.96
C ARG A 86 -3.58 -23.71 -2.00
N LEU A 87 -3.14 -24.96 -1.98
CA LEU A 87 -3.64 -26.03 -2.84
C LEU A 87 -4.46 -27.01 -2.01
N VAL A 88 -5.54 -27.50 -2.60
CA VAL A 88 -6.43 -28.51 -2.03
C VAL A 88 -6.44 -29.70 -2.97
N PRO A 89 -6.27 -30.94 -2.47
CA PRO A 89 -6.36 -32.12 -3.31
C PRO A 89 -7.80 -32.26 -3.85
N GLY A 90 -7.90 -32.55 -5.13
CA GLY A 90 -9.14 -32.85 -5.83
C GLY A 90 -9.01 -34.12 -6.67
N PRO A 91 -10.09 -34.51 -7.39
CA PRO A 91 -10.13 -35.77 -8.14
C PRO A 91 -9.06 -35.90 -9.23
N GLU A 92 -8.66 -34.76 -9.82
CA GLU A 92 -7.70 -34.67 -10.93
C GLU A 92 -6.33 -34.14 -10.47
N GLY A 93 -6.05 -34.20 -9.16
CA GLY A 93 -4.85 -33.63 -8.55
C GLY A 93 -5.14 -32.36 -7.74
N TYR A 94 -4.11 -31.57 -7.48
CA TYR A 94 -4.22 -30.38 -6.63
C TYR A 94 -4.87 -29.21 -7.37
N LYS A 95 -5.85 -28.57 -6.73
CA LYS A 95 -6.50 -27.35 -7.21
C LYS A 95 -6.10 -26.18 -6.33
N ALA A 96 -5.84 -25.03 -6.94
CA ALA A 96 -5.54 -23.82 -6.20
C ALA A 96 -6.81 -23.28 -5.52
N PHE A 97 -6.80 -23.28 -4.19
CA PHE A 97 -7.84 -22.67 -3.37
C PHE A 97 -7.60 -21.16 -3.21
N THR A 98 -6.34 -20.76 -3.04
CA THR A 98 -5.96 -19.35 -3.01
C THR A 98 -4.60 -19.19 -3.67
N VAL A 99 -4.48 -18.15 -4.49
CA VAL A 99 -3.20 -17.69 -5.06
C VAL A 99 -3.11 -16.21 -4.76
N TYR A 100 -1.98 -15.81 -4.20
CA TYR A 100 -1.61 -14.45 -3.89
C TYR A 100 -0.34 -14.12 -4.66
N THR A 101 -0.34 -12.99 -5.35
CA THR A 101 0.81 -12.43 -6.06
C THR A 101 0.99 -10.99 -5.63
N ALA A 102 2.21 -10.61 -5.29
CA ALA A 102 2.55 -9.24 -4.94
C ALA A 102 3.92 -8.85 -5.46
N MET A 103 3.97 -7.70 -6.12
CA MET A 103 5.23 -7.07 -6.49
C MET A 103 5.91 -6.60 -5.22
N HIS A 104 7.18 -6.92 -5.07
CA HIS A 104 7.95 -6.58 -3.88
C HIS A 104 8.89 -5.40 -4.14
N GLU A 105 9.66 -5.47 -5.23
CA GLU A 105 10.67 -4.48 -5.58
C GLU A 105 10.73 -4.29 -7.10
N LEU A 106 10.95 -3.06 -7.54
CA LEU A 106 11.30 -2.75 -8.92
C LEU A 106 12.82 -2.84 -9.06
N VAL A 107 13.30 -3.58 -10.04
CA VAL A 107 14.74 -3.78 -10.24
C VAL A 107 15.37 -2.47 -10.70
N GLY A 108 16.42 -2.03 -9.99
CA GLY A 108 17.09 -0.73 -10.19
C GLY A 108 16.47 0.44 -9.40
N HIS A 109 15.38 0.19 -8.68
CA HIS A 109 14.70 1.15 -7.80
C HIS A 109 14.41 0.52 -6.42
N GLU A 110 15.32 -0.30 -5.92
CA GLU A 110 15.20 -0.98 -4.65
C GLU A 110 15.22 0.02 -3.47
N GLU A 111 14.43 -0.24 -2.42
CA GLU A 111 14.45 0.58 -1.21
C GLU A 111 15.80 0.36 -0.48
N PRO A 112 16.54 1.43 -0.14
CA PRO A 112 17.81 1.27 0.57
C PRO A 112 17.60 0.56 1.92
N THR A 113 18.49 -0.37 2.25
CA THR A 113 18.42 -1.11 3.53
C THR A 113 19.18 -0.42 4.65
N THR A 114 20.02 0.55 4.31
CA THR A 114 20.83 1.31 5.26
C THR A 114 20.12 2.58 5.67
N ARG A 115 20.03 2.83 6.98
CA ARG A 115 19.55 4.12 7.50
C ARG A 115 20.35 5.27 6.86
N PRO A 116 19.70 6.33 6.36
CA PRO A 116 20.39 7.51 5.87
C PRO A 116 21.26 8.07 7.01
N ARG A 117 22.52 8.36 6.69
CA ARG A 117 23.34 9.14 7.61
C ARG A 117 22.85 10.57 7.46
N GLY A 118 22.30 11.15 8.53
CA GLY A 118 21.64 12.46 8.50
C GLY A 118 22.50 13.53 7.82
N ILE A 119 23.40 14.17 8.57
CA ILE A 119 24.28 15.21 8.00
C ILE A 119 25.27 14.54 7.03
N PRO A 120 25.30 14.94 5.74
CA PRO A 120 26.30 14.48 4.79
C PRO A 120 27.69 14.85 5.32
N TRP A 121 28.59 13.86 5.43
CA TRP A 121 29.95 14.11 5.92
C TRP A 121 30.88 14.64 4.81
N ASP A 122 30.43 14.52 3.56
CA ASP A 122 31.15 14.96 2.38
C ASP A 122 30.64 16.32 1.90
N PRO A 123 31.43 17.40 2.05
CA PRO A 123 31.07 18.75 1.61
C PRO A 123 30.77 18.84 0.10
N THR A 124 31.25 17.89 -0.70
CA THR A 124 31.02 17.89 -2.16
C THR A 124 29.64 17.35 -2.56
N THR A 125 28.96 16.66 -1.64
CA THR A 125 27.58 16.16 -1.80
C THR A 125 26.54 17.04 -1.11
N MET A 126 26.98 18.08 -0.39
CA MET A 126 26.09 19.02 0.28
C MET A 126 25.46 19.96 -0.74
N THR A 127 24.14 19.94 -0.82
CA THR A 127 23.35 20.95 -1.52
C THR A 127 23.09 22.12 -0.59
N THR A 128 22.94 23.30 -1.17
CA THR A 128 22.48 24.47 -0.44
C THR A 128 20.98 24.37 -0.17
N TRP A 129 20.52 25.06 0.87
CA TRP A 129 19.10 25.13 1.22
C TRP A 129 18.23 25.67 0.07
N GLU A 130 18.79 26.53 -0.79
CA GLU A 130 18.09 27.10 -1.95
C GLU A 130 17.94 26.07 -3.07
N GLU A 131 18.99 25.30 -3.37
CA GLU A 131 18.95 24.23 -4.39
C GLU A 131 17.98 23.12 -4.02
N ASP A 132 17.86 22.77 -2.74
CA ASP A 132 16.88 21.77 -2.30
C ASP A 132 15.44 22.28 -2.43
N ARG A 133 15.21 23.58 -2.21
CA ARG A 133 13.90 24.21 -2.44
C ARG A 133 13.51 24.26 -3.91
N GLU A 134 14.47 24.44 -4.82
CA GLU A 134 14.17 24.43 -6.27
C GLU A 134 13.70 23.05 -6.74
N LYS A 135 14.24 21.97 -6.14
CA LYS A 135 13.81 20.59 -6.44
C LYS A 135 12.42 20.25 -5.92
N GLU A 136 11.85 21.05 -5.00
CA GLU A 136 10.48 20.86 -4.51
C GLU A 136 9.42 21.07 -5.61
N VAL A 137 9.77 21.74 -6.72
CA VAL A 137 8.87 21.99 -7.86
C VAL A 137 8.59 20.71 -8.67
N GLU A 138 9.50 19.73 -8.63
CA GLU A 138 9.37 18.42 -9.31
C GLU A 138 8.97 17.30 -8.34
N ALA A 139 8.37 17.63 -7.20
CA ALA A 139 8.05 16.69 -6.15
C ALA A 139 6.65 16.04 -6.31
N ILE A 140 6.52 14.82 -5.79
CA ILE A 140 5.20 14.16 -5.65
C ILE A 140 4.44 14.82 -4.50
N GLU A 141 3.25 15.34 -4.79
CA GLU A 141 2.42 16.01 -3.80
C GLU A 141 1.60 15.00 -2.97
N LEU A 142 1.70 15.06 -1.64
CA LEU A 142 1.09 14.11 -0.71
C LEU A 142 0.31 14.84 0.39
N GLY A 143 -0.78 14.25 0.88
CA GLY A 143 -1.54 14.85 1.99
C GLY A 143 -0.86 14.70 3.35
N GLY A 144 -0.94 15.70 4.23
CA GLY A 144 -0.34 15.73 5.59
C GLY A 144 -0.93 14.80 6.66
N GLY A 145 -1.61 13.72 6.25
CA GLY A 145 -2.06 12.65 7.13
C GLY A 145 -1.01 11.53 7.28
N GLN A 146 -1.29 10.56 8.16
CA GLN A 146 -0.36 9.44 8.45
C GLN A 146 0.18 8.76 7.18
N CYS A 147 -0.71 8.39 6.25
CA CYS A 147 -0.33 7.67 5.03
C CYS A 147 0.57 8.52 4.12
N GLY A 148 0.27 9.81 3.97
CA GLY A 148 1.06 10.70 3.12
C GLY A 148 2.42 11.01 3.73
N LEU A 149 2.53 11.19 5.05
CA LEU A 149 3.82 11.34 5.73
C LEU A 149 4.68 10.07 5.61
N MET A 150 4.09 8.88 5.79
CA MET A 150 4.82 7.63 5.64
C MET A 150 5.27 7.39 4.20
N ALA A 151 4.44 7.74 3.22
CA ALA A 151 4.80 7.67 1.80
C ALA A 151 5.93 8.66 1.47
N ALA A 152 5.82 9.91 1.93
CA ALA A 152 6.84 10.93 1.74
C ALA A 152 8.20 10.49 2.31
N ALA A 153 8.21 9.95 3.53
CA ALA A 153 9.43 9.44 4.16
C ALA A 153 10.09 8.32 3.34
N ARG A 154 9.30 7.40 2.78
CA ARG A 154 9.83 6.35 1.91
C ARG A 154 10.36 6.89 0.60
N PHE A 155 9.66 7.82 -0.04
CA PHE A 155 10.13 8.48 -1.24
C PHE A 155 11.45 9.23 -0.99
N CYS A 156 11.53 10.02 0.08
CA CYS A 156 12.77 10.65 0.51
C CYS A 156 13.89 9.63 0.70
N HIS A 157 13.60 8.47 1.31
CA HIS A 157 14.59 7.40 1.49
C HIS A 157 15.09 6.81 0.17
N MET A 158 14.22 6.74 -0.85
CA MET A 158 14.53 6.30 -2.20
C MET A 158 15.14 7.39 -3.09
N GLY A 159 15.37 8.61 -2.57
CA GLY A 159 15.86 9.74 -3.35
C GLY A 159 14.82 10.38 -4.26
N ILE A 160 13.53 10.11 -4.02
CA ILE A 160 12.40 10.70 -4.75
C ILE A 160 11.91 11.92 -3.96
N HIS A 161 11.85 13.09 -4.62
CA HIS A 161 11.35 14.31 -4.00
C HIS A 161 9.84 14.22 -3.77
N ALA A 162 9.41 14.50 -2.54
CA ALA A 162 8.00 14.49 -2.15
C ALA A 162 7.68 15.75 -1.34
N LEU A 163 6.59 16.43 -1.71
CA LEU A 163 6.09 17.61 -1.04
C LEU A 163 4.80 17.25 -0.30
N VAL A 164 4.82 17.38 1.02
CA VAL A 164 3.62 17.15 1.83
C VAL A 164 2.82 18.45 1.92
N ILE A 165 1.56 18.41 1.55
CA ILE A 165 0.63 19.53 1.61
C ILE A 165 -0.45 19.21 2.64
N GLU A 166 -0.60 20.09 3.62
CA GLU A 166 -1.56 19.97 4.72
C GLU A 166 -2.48 21.18 4.75
N LYS A 167 -3.79 20.92 4.79
CA LYS A 167 -4.82 21.95 4.83
C LYS A 167 -4.86 22.68 6.17
N THR A 168 -4.59 21.96 7.24
CA THR A 168 -4.61 22.49 8.60
C THR A 168 -3.28 23.14 8.97
N PRO A 169 -3.23 23.96 10.04
CA PRO A 169 -1.98 24.53 10.52
C PRO A 169 -1.02 23.50 11.12
N ARG A 170 -1.51 22.31 11.50
CA ARG A 170 -0.72 21.25 12.14
C ARG A 170 -0.87 19.93 11.40
N VAL A 171 0.27 19.28 11.16
CA VAL A 171 0.32 17.95 10.54
C VAL A 171 -0.35 16.91 11.44
N GLY A 172 -1.10 15.99 10.84
CA GLY A 172 -1.79 14.94 11.58
C GLY A 172 -3.01 15.40 12.38
N ASP A 173 -3.53 16.60 12.09
CA ASP A 173 -4.67 17.20 12.78
C ASP A 173 -5.96 17.28 11.94
N PRO A 174 -6.42 16.18 11.30
CA PRO A 174 -7.55 16.27 10.38
C PRO A 174 -8.85 16.61 11.11
N ALA A 175 -9.73 17.35 10.43
CA ALA A 175 -10.98 17.85 11.01
C ALA A 175 -11.97 16.75 11.44
N ASN A 176 -11.85 15.53 10.87
CA ASN A 176 -12.72 14.37 11.08
C ASN A 176 -12.09 13.31 12.01
N PHE A 177 -11.36 13.75 13.02
CA PHE A 177 -10.61 12.86 13.92
C PHE A 177 -11.53 11.95 14.76
N LEU A 178 -11.04 10.74 15.06
CA LEU A 178 -11.76 9.77 15.90
C LEU A 178 -11.80 10.24 17.36
N GLU A 179 -12.98 10.18 17.96
CA GLU A 179 -13.32 10.68 19.30
C GLU A 179 -12.37 10.22 20.42
N TYR A 180 -11.87 8.99 20.37
CA TYR A 180 -11.17 8.36 21.50
C TYR A 180 -9.64 8.36 21.37
N ILE A 181 -9.09 8.88 20.27
CA ILE A 181 -7.64 9.04 20.13
C ILE A 181 -7.32 10.48 20.53
N GLY A 182 -6.31 10.65 21.39
CA GLY A 182 -5.83 11.98 21.76
C GLY A 182 -5.28 12.72 20.55
N ARG A 183 -6.14 13.50 19.87
CA ARG A 183 -5.85 14.22 18.61
C ARG A 183 -4.52 14.96 18.66
N ARG A 184 -4.30 15.74 19.73
CA ARG A 184 -3.05 16.47 19.95
C ARG A 184 -1.84 15.55 20.09
N LYS A 185 -1.97 14.44 20.83
CA LYS A 185 -0.87 13.49 21.03
C LYS A 185 -0.46 12.81 19.73
N LEU A 186 -1.42 12.47 18.86
CA LEU A 186 -1.12 11.92 17.56
C LEU A 186 -0.50 12.97 16.63
N ALA A 187 -1.02 14.20 16.62
CA ALA A 187 -0.44 15.30 15.86
C ALA A 187 1.01 15.58 16.30
N ASP A 188 1.29 15.61 17.61
CA ASP A 188 2.64 15.79 18.15
C ASP A 188 3.58 14.64 17.73
N PHE A 189 3.07 13.41 17.68
CA PHE A 189 3.81 12.27 17.15
C PHE A 189 4.09 12.42 15.65
N MET A 190 3.09 12.80 14.85
CA MET A 190 3.24 12.98 13.40
C MET A 190 4.19 14.12 13.05
N GLU A 191 4.14 15.22 13.80
CA GLU A 191 5.06 16.35 13.68
C GLU A 191 6.50 15.92 14.02
N SER A 192 6.69 15.20 15.13
CA SER A 192 7.99 14.63 15.49
C SER A 192 8.51 13.65 14.43
N TYR A 193 7.63 12.81 13.88
CA TYR A 193 7.99 11.90 12.79
C TYR A 193 8.45 12.66 11.55
N ALA A 194 7.69 13.67 11.11
CA ALA A 194 8.01 14.42 9.91
C ALA A 194 9.33 15.19 10.03
N ILE A 195 9.62 15.75 11.22
CA ILE A 195 10.91 16.38 11.52
C ILE A 195 12.04 15.35 11.47
N GLN A 196 11.86 14.17 12.08
CA GLN A 196 12.89 13.12 12.09
C GLN A 196 13.16 12.52 10.71
N GLN A 197 12.20 12.60 9.79
CA GLN A 197 12.33 12.17 8.41
C GLN A 197 12.74 13.32 7.46
N GLU A 198 12.98 14.53 8.00
CA GLU A 198 13.37 15.72 7.24
C GLU A 198 12.41 16.03 6.08
N LEU A 199 11.11 15.86 6.30
CA LEU A 199 10.09 16.08 5.26
C LEU A 199 9.84 17.57 5.01
N THR A 200 9.79 17.98 3.74
CA THR A 200 9.22 19.28 3.36
C THR A 200 7.71 19.22 3.47
N ILE A 201 7.14 20.12 4.27
CA ILE A 201 5.70 20.21 4.48
C ILE A 201 5.22 21.65 4.33
N TRP A 202 4.21 21.86 3.49
CA TRP A 202 3.48 23.10 3.38
C TRP A 202 2.15 22.97 4.13
N THR A 203 2.03 23.65 5.27
CA THR A 203 0.80 23.72 6.06
C THR A 203 -0.10 24.87 5.58
N SER A 204 -1.35 24.89 6.05
CA SER A 204 -2.35 25.90 5.65
C SER A 204 -2.51 26.03 4.12
N SER A 205 -2.29 24.93 3.40
CA SER A 205 -2.21 24.88 1.94
C SER A 205 -3.28 23.92 1.40
N SER A 206 -3.90 24.27 0.29
CA SER A 206 -4.99 23.46 -0.29
C SER A 206 -4.77 23.20 -1.77
N PHE A 207 -4.93 21.94 -2.18
CA PHE A 207 -5.00 21.58 -3.59
C PHE A 207 -6.26 22.15 -4.25
N VAL A 208 -6.11 22.63 -5.48
CA VAL A 208 -7.26 23.00 -6.33
C VAL A 208 -8.03 21.75 -6.81
N LEU A 209 -7.38 20.58 -6.82
CA LEU A 209 -8.01 19.26 -6.96
C LEU A 209 -7.71 18.40 -5.72
N SER A 210 -8.62 18.29 -4.74
CA SER A 210 -8.47 17.30 -3.66
C SER A 210 -9.62 16.29 -3.64
N ARG A 211 -9.26 15.00 -3.67
CA ARG A 211 -10.11 13.85 -3.26
C ARG A 211 -9.38 12.97 -2.23
N THR A 212 -8.51 13.56 -1.42
CA THR A 212 -7.74 12.85 -0.39
C THR A 212 -8.37 13.11 0.97
N GLY A 213 -9.00 12.10 1.56
CA GLY A 213 -9.61 12.19 2.88
C GLY A 213 -10.23 10.88 3.33
N TYR A 214 -10.35 10.70 4.65
CA TYR A 214 -11.07 9.57 5.24
C TYR A 214 -12.57 9.89 5.24
N HIS A 215 -13.38 9.00 4.68
CA HIS A 215 -14.83 9.06 4.86
C HIS A 215 -15.21 8.17 6.03
N LEU A 216 -16.17 8.61 6.85
CA LEU A 216 -16.70 7.80 7.93
C LEU A 216 -17.21 6.47 7.35
N ALA A 217 -17.07 5.38 8.11
CA ALA A 217 -17.55 4.07 7.68
C ALA A 217 -19.04 4.11 7.31
N SER A 218 -19.83 4.95 7.98
CA SER A 218 -21.24 5.21 7.64
C SER A 218 -21.42 5.81 6.23
N SER A 219 -20.56 6.73 5.80
CA SER A 219 -20.58 7.28 4.44
C SER A 219 -20.25 6.22 3.39
N ASN A 220 -19.34 5.29 3.70
CA ASN A 220 -19.04 4.16 2.81
C ASN A 220 -20.20 3.16 2.76
N VAL A 221 -20.83 2.88 3.90
CA VAL A 221 -22.02 2.00 3.97
C VAL A 221 -23.19 2.62 3.23
N GLU A 222 -23.42 3.93 3.34
CA GLU A 222 -24.46 4.64 2.60
C GLU A 222 -24.19 4.60 1.09
N ALA A 223 -22.95 4.85 0.67
CA ALA A 223 -22.57 4.78 -0.73
C ALA A 223 -22.72 3.37 -1.32
N LEU A 224 -22.50 2.32 -0.52
CA LEU A 224 -22.48 0.93 -1.01
C LEU A 224 -23.83 0.21 -0.86
N MET A 225 -24.57 0.49 0.21
CA MET A 225 -25.78 -0.24 0.62
C MET A 225 -27.03 0.65 0.68
N GLY A 226 -26.88 1.94 0.37
CA GLY A 226 -27.95 2.93 0.40
C GLY A 226 -28.23 3.48 1.80
N PRO A 227 -28.94 4.62 1.87
CA PRO A 227 -29.18 5.38 3.11
C PRO A 227 -29.99 4.59 4.16
N GLU A 228 -30.87 3.69 3.70
CA GLU A 228 -31.76 2.92 4.58
C GLU A 228 -31.02 1.85 5.39
N VAL A 229 -29.96 1.26 4.81
CA VAL A 229 -29.09 0.30 5.50
C VAL A 229 -28.10 1.02 6.39
N ALA A 230 -27.52 2.14 5.91
CA ALA A 230 -26.62 2.97 6.71
C ALA A 230 -27.28 3.46 8.01
N ALA A 231 -28.57 3.84 7.96
CA ALA A 231 -29.33 4.25 9.15
C ALA A 231 -29.48 3.15 10.21
N LYS A 232 -29.44 1.87 9.82
CA LYS A 232 -29.56 0.72 10.74
C LYS A 232 -28.24 0.33 11.40
N VAL A 233 -27.10 0.74 10.84
CA VAL A 233 -25.77 0.40 11.36
C VAL A 233 -25.45 1.18 12.65
N GLY A 234 -26.24 2.21 12.98
CA GLY A 234 -26.04 3.03 14.18
C GLY A 234 -24.76 3.87 14.10
N PRO A 235 -24.45 4.67 15.13
CA PRO A 235 -23.20 5.43 15.18
C PRO A 235 -22.03 4.46 15.29
N VAL A 236 -21.29 4.31 14.20
CA VAL A 236 -19.95 3.70 14.20
C VAL A 236 -18.98 4.83 14.46
N TRP A 237 -18.52 4.96 15.72
CA TRP A 237 -17.45 5.86 16.19
C TRP A 237 -17.48 7.26 15.56
N GLY A 238 -18.08 8.23 16.24
CA GLY A 238 -18.24 9.60 15.74
C GLY A 238 -18.62 10.58 16.85
N PRO A 239 -18.44 11.90 16.62
CA PRO A 239 -18.43 12.93 17.65
C PRO A 239 -19.74 12.98 18.45
N ASP A 240 -19.64 12.97 19.77
CA ASP A 240 -20.74 13.31 20.66
C ASP A 240 -21.03 14.83 20.65
N ALA A 241 -22.19 15.23 21.18
CA ALA A 241 -22.61 16.63 21.19
C ALA A 241 -21.89 17.49 22.25
N VAL A 242 -20.98 16.91 23.04
CA VAL A 242 -20.54 17.51 24.32
C VAL A 242 -19.03 17.47 24.56
N GLY A 243 -18.26 16.67 23.84
CA GLY A 243 -16.83 16.88 23.66
C GLY A 243 -15.99 16.95 24.94
N GLU A 244 -16.29 16.19 26.00
CA GLU A 244 -15.33 15.70 27.02
C GLU A 244 -15.94 14.56 27.86
N LEU A 245 -15.39 13.33 27.74
CA LEU A 245 -14.62 12.59 28.79
C LEU A 245 -14.18 11.21 28.28
#